data_AF-A0A954IIP4-F1
#
_entry.id   AF-A0A954IIP4-F1
#
_cell.length_a   1.000
_cell.length_b   1.000
_cell.length_c   1.000
_cell.angle_alpha   90.00
_cell.angle_beta   90.00
_cell.angle_gamma   90.00
#
_symmetry.space_group_name_H-M   'P 1'
#
loop_
_entity.id
_entity.type
_entity.pdbx_description
1 polymer ?
#
loop_
_entity_poly.entity_id
_entity_poly.type
_entity_poly.pdbx_seq_one_letter_code
_entity_poly.pdbx_strand_id
1 'polypeptide(L)'
;MKEQRSNPDRRRVLHALSGIAIGTSMFQRALADQTARTLTTVTMTPARQDDSLEPTAEMIANAEWVAGIQLTDEQRTTVAAAIRRVVLQCEQIRSASVSYSDIPALRFDPEMGVADRNRILRKPEWLLTDEVARVPSDDSDNSPTPDNPAFASIHQLGRWLREGQTSSVRLTSYFLQRLRDADPKLLTVVNFTEELAQQQALRADQELAEGKDRGPLHGIPWGAKDLIAVPGTPTTWGAPQFREQVLHETATVAAKLEQAGAVLVAKLSLGALAMGDQWYGGQTRNPWNREQGSSGSSAGPGAAVAAGLVPFAIGSETMGSIISPSRRCGVTGLRPTFGRVSRAGCMALSWSMDKIGPMARHVDDCGLVFHAIHGADPADPTSVDRWFEWPVKAELSNVRVGFVTSAPMTPPEERAAEILRKLGVTLIPVQLPSEPSPS
;
A
#
# COMPACT_ATOMS: atom_id res chain seq x y z
N MET A 1 -57.86 -6.87 -26.36
CA MET A 1 -57.19 -8.05 -25.75
C MET A 1 -55.96 -7.55 -25.02
N LYS A 2 -55.94 -7.69 -23.68
CA LYS A 2 -54.89 -7.15 -22.81
C LYS A 2 -53.74 -8.17 -22.68
N GLU A 3 -52.51 -7.73 -22.96
CA GLU A 3 -51.29 -8.48 -22.67
C GLU A 3 -51.07 -8.61 -21.16
N GLN A 4 -51.00 -9.84 -20.66
CA GLN A 4 -50.54 -10.15 -19.30
C GLN A 4 -49.01 -10.14 -19.28
N ARG A 5 -48.42 -9.11 -18.67
CA ARG A 5 -47.00 -9.13 -18.26
C ARG A 5 -46.83 -10.19 -17.17
N SER A 6 -46.06 -11.25 -17.45
CA SER A 6 -45.68 -12.23 -16.43
C SER A 6 -44.75 -11.57 -15.40
N ASN A 7 -45.15 -11.58 -14.14
CA ASN A 7 -44.31 -11.14 -13.03
C ASN A 7 -43.01 -11.99 -13.00
N PRO A 8 -41.82 -11.39 -12.87
CA PRO A 8 -40.58 -12.17 -12.86
C PRO A 8 -40.56 -13.12 -11.66
N ASP A 9 -40.34 -14.40 -11.93
CA ASP A 9 -40.17 -15.43 -10.90
C ASP A 9 -39.03 -15.01 -9.95
N ARG A 10 -39.26 -15.16 -8.65
CA ARG A 10 -38.33 -14.85 -7.56
C ARG A 10 -36.96 -15.46 -7.81
N ARG A 11 -36.90 -16.64 -8.44
CA ARG A 11 -35.63 -17.28 -8.85
C ARG A 11 -34.84 -16.46 -9.87
N ARG A 12 -35.50 -15.87 -10.88
CA ARG A 12 -34.83 -15.03 -11.90
C ARG A 12 -34.32 -13.72 -11.33
N VAL A 13 -35.06 -13.12 -10.39
CA VAL A 13 -34.62 -11.90 -9.70
C VAL A 13 -33.40 -12.17 -8.82
N LEU A 14 -33.41 -13.27 -8.06
CA LEU A 14 -32.28 -13.65 -7.20
C LEU A 14 -31.03 -14.05 -8.00
N HIS A 15 -31.20 -14.72 -9.14
CA HIS A 15 -30.10 -15.08 -10.04
C HIS A 15 -29.45 -13.87 -10.71
N ALA A 16 -30.22 -12.79 -10.93
CA ALA A 16 -29.70 -11.53 -11.44
C ALA A 16 -28.95 -10.73 -10.35
N LEU A 17 -29.39 -10.82 -9.09
CA LEU A 17 -28.74 -10.16 -7.96
C LEU A 17 -27.42 -10.82 -7.52
N SER A 18 -27.31 -12.16 -7.63
CA SER A 18 -26.06 -12.87 -7.35
C SER A 18 -24.95 -12.61 -8.38
N GLY A 19 -25.31 -12.24 -9.62
CA GLY A 19 -24.37 -11.84 -10.66
C GLY A 19 -23.73 -10.45 -10.48
N ILE A 20 -24.22 -9.62 -9.54
CA ILE A 20 -23.81 -8.22 -9.37
C ILE A 20 -22.91 -8.01 -8.13
N ALA A 21 -22.38 -9.09 -7.52
CA ALA A 21 -21.47 -9.03 -6.36
C ALA A 21 -21.99 -8.30 -5.10
N ILE A 22 -23.29 -7.97 -5.05
CA ILE A 22 -24.01 -7.53 -3.83
C ILE A 22 -24.15 -8.70 -2.83
N GLY A 23 -23.99 -9.94 -3.32
CA GLY A 23 -24.18 -11.17 -2.55
C GLY A 23 -23.23 -11.33 -1.38
N THR A 24 -21.96 -10.96 -1.46
CA THR A 24 -20.94 -11.35 -0.46
C THR A 24 -21.13 -10.64 0.88
N SER A 25 -21.47 -9.34 0.86
CA SER A 25 -21.73 -8.55 2.09
C SER A 25 -23.13 -8.79 2.65
N MET A 26 -24.12 -9.00 1.78
CA MET A 26 -25.48 -9.39 2.19
C MET A 26 -25.52 -10.81 2.74
N PHE A 27 -24.69 -11.73 2.23
CA PHE A 27 -24.62 -13.12 2.68
C PHE A 27 -24.05 -13.23 4.09
N GLN A 28 -22.93 -12.55 4.38
CA GLN A 28 -22.37 -12.54 5.73
C GLN A 28 -23.32 -11.91 6.75
N ARG A 29 -24.03 -10.84 6.36
CA ARG A 29 -25.02 -10.17 7.22
C ARG A 29 -26.31 -10.96 7.38
N ALA A 30 -26.81 -11.60 6.32
CA ALA A 30 -28.01 -12.42 6.36
C ALA A 30 -27.79 -13.70 7.16
N LEU A 31 -26.61 -14.32 7.05
CA LEU A 31 -26.26 -15.47 7.88
C LEU A 31 -26.17 -15.04 9.35
N ALA A 32 -25.48 -13.95 9.66
CA ALA A 32 -25.39 -13.39 11.02
C ALA A 32 -26.76 -12.97 11.60
N ASP A 33 -27.66 -12.41 10.78
CA ASP A 33 -29.03 -12.04 11.17
C ASP A 33 -29.92 -13.28 11.34
N GLN A 34 -29.75 -14.32 10.53
CA GLN A 34 -30.49 -15.57 10.69
C GLN A 34 -30.07 -16.31 11.96
N THR A 35 -28.78 -16.29 12.32
CA THR A 35 -28.31 -16.75 13.65
C THR A 35 -28.89 -15.87 14.77
N ALA A 36 -28.97 -14.54 14.58
CA ALA A 36 -29.54 -13.60 15.55
C ALA A 36 -31.06 -13.71 15.73
N ARG A 37 -31.81 -14.06 14.68
CA ARG A 37 -33.28 -14.26 14.72
C ARG A 37 -33.67 -15.59 15.34
N THR A 38 -32.84 -16.60 15.16
CA THR A 38 -32.97 -17.88 15.89
C THR A 38 -32.85 -17.63 17.41
N LEU A 39 -32.01 -16.67 17.83
CA LEU A 39 -31.87 -16.22 19.21
C LEU A 39 -33.07 -15.41 19.75
N THR A 40 -33.91 -14.80 18.90
CA THR A 40 -35.02 -13.93 19.36
C THR A 40 -36.35 -14.65 19.58
N THR A 41 -36.48 -15.90 19.15
CA THR A 41 -37.75 -16.65 19.23
C THR A 41 -37.87 -17.50 20.50
N VAL A 42 -36.86 -17.45 21.38
CA VAL A 42 -36.88 -18.13 22.69
C VAL A 42 -37.02 -17.06 23.78
N THR A 43 -38.13 -17.17 24.51
CA THR A 43 -38.59 -16.29 25.59
C THR A 43 -37.54 -15.96 26.65
N MET A 44 -37.56 -14.69 27.06
CA MET A 44 -36.97 -14.08 28.26
C MET A 44 -36.58 -15.09 29.36
N THR A 45 -35.35 -15.57 29.33
CA THR A 45 -34.69 -16.32 30.40
C THR A 45 -33.23 -15.87 30.40
N PRO A 46 -32.56 -15.71 31.57
CA PRO A 46 -31.18 -15.23 31.61
C PRO A 46 -30.31 -16.13 30.73
N ALA A 47 -29.47 -15.49 29.92
CA ALA A 47 -28.61 -16.14 28.93
C ALA A 47 -27.95 -17.40 29.50
N ARG A 48 -28.39 -18.57 29.01
CA ARG A 48 -27.52 -19.74 29.01
C ARG A 48 -26.34 -19.39 28.12
N GLN A 49 -25.13 -19.52 28.65
CA GLN A 49 -23.96 -19.81 27.82
C GLN A 49 -24.31 -21.03 26.99
N ASP A 50 -24.67 -20.82 25.72
CA ASP A 50 -24.83 -21.89 24.76
C ASP A 50 -23.52 -21.96 23.98
N ASP A 51 -22.61 -22.82 24.45
CA ASP A 51 -21.27 -23.07 23.92
C ASP A 51 -21.26 -23.69 22.50
N SER A 52 -22.34 -23.61 21.70
CA SER A 52 -22.51 -24.57 20.60
C SER A 52 -23.14 -24.08 19.30
N LEU A 53 -22.62 -23.00 18.70
CA LEU A 53 -22.68 -22.86 17.23
C LEU A 53 -21.32 -22.41 16.68
N GLU A 54 -20.29 -23.17 17.02
CA GLU A 54 -19.00 -23.12 16.34
C GLU A 54 -19.18 -23.42 14.85
N PRO A 55 -18.74 -22.54 13.93
CA PRO A 55 -18.87 -22.79 12.50
C PRO A 55 -18.16 -24.09 12.12
N THR A 56 -18.90 -25.04 11.53
CA THR A 56 -18.35 -26.33 11.06
C THR A 56 -18.27 -26.39 9.54
N ALA A 57 -17.43 -27.28 9.00
CA ALA A 57 -17.35 -27.53 7.55
C ALA A 57 -18.71 -27.96 6.96
N GLU A 58 -19.53 -28.69 7.73
CA GLU A 58 -20.89 -29.09 7.35
C GLU A 58 -21.82 -27.87 7.24
N MET A 59 -21.74 -26.92 8.17
CA MET A 59 -22.49 -25.66 8.08
C MET A 59 -22.09 -24.86 6.84
N ILE A 60 -20.81 -24.89 6.43
CA ILE A 60 -20.36 -24.25 5.18
C ILE A 60 -20.96 -24.95 3.97
N ALA A 61 -20.89 -26.28 3.92
CA ALA A 61 -21.48 -27.07 2.83
C ALA A 61 -22.98 -26.77 2.65
N ASN A 62 -23.72 -26.65 3.75
CA ASN A 62 -25.14 -26.33 3.73
C ASN A 62 -25.44 -24.88 3.31
N ALA A 63 -24.47 -23.98 3.38
CA ALA A 63 -24.61 -22.56 3.03
C ALA A 63 -24.05 -22.20 1.63
N GLU A 64 -23.25 -23.08 1.02
CA GLU A 64 -22.63 -22.89 -0.31
C GLU A 64 -23.62 -22.48 -1.40
N TRP A 65 -24.78 -23.12 -1.42
CA TRP A 65 -25.82 -22.85 -2.43
C TRP A 65 -26.38 -21.43 -2.33
N VAL A 66 -26.43 -20.85 -1.12
CA VAL A 66 -26.91 -19.48 -0.91
C VAL A 66 -25.90 -18.48 -1.47
N ALA A 67 -24.60 -18.77 -1.34
CA ALA A 67 -23.52 -17.95 -1.86
C ALA A 67 -23.23 -18.21 -3.36
N GLY A 68 -23.77 -19.27 -3.94
CA GLY A 68 -23.54 -19.65 -5.34
C GLY A 68 -22.10 -20.12 -5.59
N ILE A 69 -21.43 -20.67 -4.58
CA ILE A 69 -20.05 -21.19 -4.66
C ILE A 69 -20.04 -22.71 -4.44
N GLN A 70 -18.99 -23.37 -4.89
CA GLN A 70 -18.71 -24.78 -4.60
C GLN A 70 -17.31 -24.87 -4.03
N LEU A 71 -17.15 -25.51 -2.87
CA LEU A 71 -15.88 -25.62 -2.16
C LEU A 71 -15.49 -27.08 -1.97
N THR A 72 -14.18 -27.35 -1.88
CA THR A 72 -13.66 -28.65 -1.43
C THR A 72 -13.77 -28.78 0.10
N ASP A 73 -13.67 -30.00 0.64
CA ASP A 73 -13.74 -30.23 2.10
C ASP A 73 -12.65 -29.48 2.89
N GLU A 74 -11.45 -29.37 2.30
CA GLU A 74 -10.35 -28.58 2.87
C GLU A 74 -10.68 -27.09 2.88
N GLN A 75 -11.26 -26.58 1.79
CA GLN A 75 -11.70 -25.19 1.69
C GLN A 75 -12.83 -24.89 2.69
N ARG A 76 -13.79 -25.81 2.87
CA ARG A 76 -14.88 -25.68 3.87
C ARG A 76 -14.32 -25.56 5.28
N THR A 77 -13.37 -26.41 5.64
CA THR A 77 -12.70 -26.37 6.96
C THR A 77 -11.98 -25.04 7.18
N THR A 78 -11.28 -24.56 6.15
CA THR A 78 -10.60 -23.26 6.18
C THR A 78 -11.58 -22.10 6.36
N VAL A 79 -12.70 -22.12 5.62
CA VAL A 79 -13.76 -21.11 5.71
C VAL A 79 -14.42 -21.14 7.09
N ALA A 80 -14.72 -22.32 7.63
CA ALA A 80 -15.27 -22.49 8.96
C ALA A 80 -14.37 -21.85 10.04
N ALA A 81 -13.07 -22.14 10.01
CA ALA A 81 -12.10 -21.53 10.93
C ALA A 81 -12.00 -20.00 10.75
N ALA A 82 -12.14 -19.49 9.53
CA ALA A 82 -12.17 -18.06 9.27
C ALA A 82 -13.42 -17.39 9.85
N ILE A 83 -14.60 -18.00 9.69
CA ILE A 83 -15.86 -17.48 10.25
C ILE A 83 -15.81 -17.50 11.77
N ARG A 84 -15.23 -18.53 12.38
CA ARG A 84 -15.04 -18.59 13.84
C ARG A 84 -14.30 -17.37 14.38
N ARG A 85 -13.19 -17.00 13.73
CA ARG A 85 -12.44 -15.78 14.11
C ARG A 85 -13.29 -14.52 14.02
N VAL A 86 -14.15 -14.42 13.01
CA VAL A 86 -15.08 -13.28 12.86
C VAL A 86 -16.13 -13.26 13.97
N VAL A 87 -16.69 -14.42 14.33
CA VAL A 87 -17.67 -14.52 15.44
C VAL A 87 -17.07 -14.02 16.75
N LEU A 88 -15.88 -14.51 17.11
CA LEU A 88 -15.17 -14.09 18.33
C LEU A 88 -14.88 -12.57 18.32
N GLN A 89 -14.46 -12.02 17.18
CA GLN A 89 -14.26 -10.58 17.04
C GLN A 89 -15.58 -9.79 17.22
N CYS A 90 -16.69 -10.29 16.67
CA CYS A 90 -17.99 -9.65 16.86
C CYS A 90 -18.44 -9.68 18.32
N GLU A 91 -18.18 -10.77 19.05
CA GLU A 91 -18.49 -10.88 20.48
C GLU A 91 -17.66 -9.90 21.31
N GLN A 92 -16.36 -9.78 21.02
CA GLN A 92 -15.48 -8.78 21.63
C GLN A 92 -15.94 -7.34 21.36
N ILE A 93 -16.40 -7.04 20.14
CA ILE A 93 -16.94 -5.71 19.82
C ILE A 93 -18.25 -5.46 20.58
N ARG A 94 -19.11 -6.48 20.71
CA ARG A 94 -20.39 -6.37 21.43
C ARG A 94 -20.23 -6.24 22.94
N SER A 95 -19.13 -6.75 23.51
CA SER A 95 -18.84 -6.61 24.94
C SER A 95 -18.29 -5.23 25.31
N ALA A 96 -17.87 -4.42 24.34
CA ALA A 96 -17.46 -3.05 24.57
C ALA A 96 -18.65 -2.17 25.00
N SER A 97 -18.56 -1.55 26.17
CA SER A 97 -19.56 -0.58 26.64
C SER A 97 -19.35 0.77 25.94
N VAL A 98 -20.35 1.24 25.20
CA VAL A 98 -20.39 2.59 24.61
C VAL A 98 -21.47 3.39 25.33
N SER A 99 -21.11 4.53 25.91
CA SER A 99 -22.06 5.42 26.58
C SER A 99 -22.97 6.08 25.55
N TYR A 100 -24.23 6.38 25.92
CA TYR A 100 -25.12 7.21 25.10
C TYR A 100 -24.60 8.64 24.86
N SER A 101 -23.64 9.08 25.67
CA SER A 101 -22.95 10.37 25.49
C SER A 101 -21.78 10.29 24.50
N ASP A 102 -21.34 9.09 24.10
CA ASP A 102 -20.22 8.93 23.20
C ASP A 102 -20.66 9.27 21.78
N ILE A 103 -20.00 10.25 21.17
CA ILE A 103 -20.28 10.65 19.80
C ILE A 103 -19.70 9.57 18.87
N PRO A 104 -20.47 9.04 17.89
CA PRO A 104 -19.95 8.09 16.93
C PRO A 104 -18.73 8.65 16.19
N ALA A 105 -17.67 7.85 16.06
CA ALA A 105 -16.51 8.21 15.25
C ALA A 105 -16.90 8.20 13.77
N LEU A 106 -17.29 9.36 13.23
CA LEU A 106 -17.59 9.52 11.79
C LEU A 106 -16.32 9.56 10.92
N ARG A 107 -15.17 9.74 11.55
CA ARG A 107 -13.85 9.81 10.93
C ARG A 107 -12.84 9.11 11.83
N PHE A 108 -11.93 8.36 11.22
CA PHE A 108 -10.73 7.91 11.93
C PHE A 108 -9.72 9.06 11.98
N ASP A 109 -9.44 9.52 13.19
CA ASP A 109 -8.41 10.52 13.48
C ASP A 109 -7.46 9.94 14.54
N PRO A 110 -6.22 9.58 14.19
CA PRO A 110 -5.28 9.00 15.14
C PRO A 110 -4.66 10.05 16.08
N GLU A 111 -4.99 11.35 15.95
CA GLU A 111 -4.47 12.37 16.85
C GLU A 111 -5.12 12.32 18.23
N MET A 112 -4.28 12.17 19.25
CA MET A 112 -4.70 12.13 20.66
C MET A 112 -5.03 13.55 21.15
N GLY A 113 -6.30 13.94 21.02
CA GLY A 113 -6.82 15.20 21.57
C GLY A 113 -6.32 16.47 20.87
N VAL A 114 -6.85 17.62 21.30
CA VAL A 114 -6.64 18.97 20.71
C VAL A 114 -5.22 19.48 20.94
N ALA A 115 -4.19 18.71 20.58
CA ALA A 115 -2.83 19.21 20.55
C ALA A 115 -2.76 20.37 19.54
N ASP A 116 -2.08 21.44 19.94
CA ASP A 116 -1.92 22.68 19.17
C ASP A 116 -1.51 22.39 17.73
N ARG A 117 -2.47 22.47 16.80
CA ARG A 117 -2.27 22.20 15.37
C ARG A 117 -1.12 23.02 14.78
N ASN A 118 -0.81 24.17 15.38
CA ASN A 118 0.31 25.03 14.97
C ASN A 118 1.69 24.46 15.32
N ARG A 119 1.80 23.63 16.37
CA ARG A 119 3.08 23.02 16.76
C ARG A 119 3.55 21.98 15.74
N ILE A 120 2.62 21.38 14.99
CA ILE A 120 2.88 20.23 14.10
C ILE A 120 3.30 20.64 12.67
N LEU A 121 3.21 21.93 12.35
CA LEU A 121 3.68 22.52 11.10
C LEU A 121 5.10 23.09 11.18
N ARG A 122 5.74 23.07 12.36
CA ARG A 122 7.09 23.62 12.58
C ARG A 122 8.16 22.52 12.51
N LYS A 123 9.34 22.88 12.01
CA LYS A 123 10.57 22.07 12.11
C LYS A 123 10.82 21.69 13.58
N PRO A 124 11.03 20.41 13.91
CA PRO A 124 11.32 19.99 15.28
C PRO A 124 12.61 20.62 15.81
N GLU A 125 12.59 21.09 17.04
CA GLU A 125 13.75 21.73 17.70
C GLU A 125 14.96 20.80 17.86
N TRP A 126 14.79 19.48 17.78
CA TRP A 126 15.91 18.54 17.84
C TRP A 126 16.63 18.36 16.51
N LEU A 127 16.07 18.88 15.41
CA LEU A 127 16.59 18.75 14.04
C LEU A 127 17.29 20.04 13.58
N LEU A 128 18.04 20.69 14.50
CA LEU A 128 18.72 21.96 14.26
C LEU A 128 19.99 21.77 13.41
N THR A 129 19.81 21.63 12.10
CA THR A 129 20.83 22.02 11.12
C THR A 129 20.14 22.62 9.89
N ASP A 130 20.71 23.68 9.33
CA ASP A 130 20.30 24.25 8.03
C ASP A 130 21.19 23.73 6.88
N GLU A 131 21.99 22.69 7.16
CA GLU A 131 22.88 22.06 6.19
C GLU A 131 22.16 20.95 5.42
N VAL A 132 22.15 21.08 4.09
CA VAL A 132 21.71 20.02 3.17
C VAL A 132 22.72 18.87 3.23
N ALA A 133 22.27 17.66 3.58
CA ALA A 133 23.14 16.49 3.59
C ALA A 133 23.61 16.15 2.16
N ARG A 134 24.89 15.83 1.99
CA ARG A 134 25.43 15.31 0.73
C ARG A 134 25.12 13.82 0.63
N VAL A 135 24.47 13.41 -0.45
CA VAL A 135 24.33 11.99 -0.80
C VAL A 135 25.72 11.46 -1.22
N PRO A 136 26.26 10.42 -0.56
CA PRO A 136 27.56 9.86 -0.94
C PRO A 136 27.57 9.38 -2.40
N SER A 137 28.65 9.62 -3.15
CA SER A 137 28.87 8.95 -4.43
C SER A 137 29.34 7.51 -4.18
N ASP A 138 28.70 6.54 -4.81
CA ASP A 138 29.20 5.17 -4.88
C ASP A 138 30.21 5.11 -6.04
N ASP A 139 31.50 5.16 -5.71
CA ASP A 139 32.62 5.19 -6.66
C ASP A 139 33.15 3.77 -6.99
N SER A 140 32.29 2.74 -6.98
CA SER A 140 32.69 1.37 -7.38
C SER A 140 32.75 1.19 -8.92
N ASP A 141 33.53 0.20 -9.40
CA ASP A 141 33.75 -0.11 -10.82
C ASP A 141 32.46 -0.48 -11.60
N ASN A 142 31.34 -0.73 -10.91
CA ASN A 142 30.01 -0.97 -11.48
C ASN A 142 29.04 0.20 -11.18
N SER A 143 29.57 1.40 -10.93
CA SER A 143 28.76 2.58 -10.67
C SER A 143 27.83 2.89 -11.86
N PRO A 144 26.57 3.28 -11.60
CA PRO A 144 25.64 3.67 -12.66
C PRO A 144 26.19 4.82 -13.51
N THR A 145 25.92 4.79 -14.80
CA THR A 145 26.32 5.85 -15.75
C THR A 145 25.10 6.41 -16.50
N PRO A 146 25.20 7.57 -17.17
CA PRO A 146 24.11 8.08 -18.00
C PRO A 146 23.64 7.11 -19.09
N ASP A 147 24.53 6.24 -19.58
CA ASP A 147 24.22 5.21 -20.60
C ASP A 147 23.69 3.91 -20.00
N ASN A 148 24.01 3.63 -18.73
CA ASN A 148 23.51 2.50 -17.96
C ASN A 148 22.97 2.97 -16.60
N PRO A 149 21.82 3.68 -16.58
CA PRO A 149 21.30 4.35 -15.38
C PRO A 149 20.61 3.40 -14.39
N ALA A 150 20.53 2.11 -14.71
CA ALA A 150 20.04 1.12 -13.76
C ALA A 150 20.83 1.24 -12.47
N PHE A 151 20.12 1.18 -11.36
CA PHE A 151 20.69 1.31 -10.03
C PHE A 151 21.18 2.72 -9.63
N ALA A 152 21.06 3.75 -10.46
CA ALA A 152 21.31 5.12 -10.03
C ALA A 152 20.29 5.61 -8.97
N SER A 153 20.73 6.46 -8.05
CA SER A 153 19.86 7.24 -7.16
C SER A 153 19.11 8.33 -7.92
N ILE A 154 18.01 8.84 -7.37
CA ILE A 154 17.26 9.98 -7.94
C ILE A 154 18.18 11.19 -8.08
N HIS A 155 19.08 11.40 -7.13
CA HIS A 155 20.04 12.51 -7.18
C HIS A 155 20.99 12.41 -8.37
N GLN A 156 21.57 11.23 -8.63
CA GLN A 156 22.44 11.00 -9.79
C GLN A 156 21.68 11.18 -11.11
N LEU A 157 20.48 10.58 -11.21
CA LEU A 157 19.63 10.73 -12.40
C LEU A 157 19.26 12.19 -12.67
N GLY A 158 18.82 12.90 -11.63
CA GLY A 158 18.45 14.30 -11.72
C GLY A 158 19.65 15.19 -12.09
N ARG A 159 20.85 14.87 -11.63
CA ARG A 159 22.08 15.57 -12.03
C ARG A 159 22.36 15.36 -13.51
N TRP A 160 22.30 14.12 -14.01
CA TRP A 160 22.57 13.82 -15.42
C TRP A 160 21.60 14.49 -16.38
N LEU A 161 20.33 14.63 -15.98
CA LEU A 161 19.33 15.39 -16.75
C LEU A 161 19.70 16.89 -16.82
N ARG A 162 20.05 17.50 -15.68
CA ARG A 162 20.41 18.92 -15.60
C ARG A 162 21.72 19.26 -16.29
N GLU A 163 22.68 18.33 -16.28
CA GLU A 163 23.98 18.47 -16.94
C GLU A 163 23.92 18.10 -18.44
N GLY A 164 22.75 17.68 -18.96
CA GLY A 164 22.60 17.28 -20.36
C GLY A 164 23.33 16.00 -20.75
N GLN A 165 23.73 15.18 -19.77
CA GLN A 165 24.39 13.88 -20.01
C GLN A 165 23.41 12.80 -20.47
N THR A 166 22.13 12.98 -20.17
CA THR A 166 21.01 12.19 -20.70
C THR A 166 19.77 13.08 -20.80
N SER A 167 18.71 12.59 -21.43
CA SER A 167 17.41 13.26 -21.47
C SER A 167 16.35 12.39 -20.78
N SER A 168 15.23 12.99 -20.36
CA SER A 168 14.11 12.27 -19.77
C SER A 168 13.52 11.29 -20.76
N VAL A 169 13.42 11.63 -22.05
CA VAL A 169 12.98 10.69 -23.11
C VAL A 169 13.92 9.49 -23.20
N ARG A 170 15.24 9.71 -23.20
CA ARG A 170 16.24 8.63 -23.23
C ARG A 170 16.14 7.75 -21.99
N LEU A 171 16.06 8.37 -20.81
CA LEU A 171 15.97 7.69 -19.52
C LEU A 171 14.68 6.86 -19.40
N THR A 172 13.55 7.43 -19.82
CA THR A 172 12.23 6.79 -19.86
C THR A 172 12.25 5.59 -20.79
N SER A 173 12.79 5.74 -22.00
CA SER A 173 12.91 4.65 -22.97
C SER A 173 13.78 3.51 -22.44
N TYR A 174 14.87 3.84 -21.75
CA TYR A 174 15.74 2.84 -21.11
C TYR A 174 15.00 2.01 -20.05
N PHE A 175 14.26 2.64 -19.13
CA PHE A 175 13.55 1.92 -18.08
C PHE A 175 12.32 1.16 -18.61
N LEU A 176 11.60 1.69 -19.60
CA LEU A 176 10.55 0.95 -20.32
C LEU A 176 11.10 -0.33 -20.95
N GLN A 177 12.26 -0.26 -21.60
CA GLN A 177 12.89 -1.43 -22.20
C GLN A 177 13.30 -2.46 -21.13
N ARG A 178 13.92 -2.02 -20.02
CA ARG A 178 14.26 -2.93 -18.91
C ARG A 178 13.04 -3.62 -18.33
N LEU A 179 11.94 -2.89 -18.13
CA LEU A 179 10.69 -3.46 -17.66
C LEU A 179 10.21 -4.56 -18.63
N ARG A 180 10.19 -4.31 -19.95
CA ARG A 180 9.79 -5.32 -20.94
C ARG A 180 10.68 -6.57 -20.92
N ASP A 181 11.99 -6.41 -20.77
CA ASP A 181 12.94 -7.52 -20.80
C ASP A 181 12.87 -8.40 -19.53
N ALA A 182 12.56 -7.77 -18.40
CA ALA A 182 12.52 -8.44 -17.10
C ALA A 182 11.12 -8.96 -16.74
N ASP A 183 10.04 -8.35 -17.23
CA ASP A 183 8.68 -8.67 -16.81
C ASP A 183 8.26 -10.12 -17.06
N PRO A 184 8.56 -10.76 -18.22
CA PRO A 184 8.25 -12.18 -18.43
C PRO A 184 8.89 -13.12 -17.39
N LYS A 185 9.92 -12.63 -16.70
CA LYS A 185 10.69 -13.37 -15.70
C LYS A 185 10.26 -13.08 -14.26
N LEU A 186 9.66 -11.91 -14.01
CA LEU A 186 9.36 -11.39 -12.67
C LEU A 186 7.87 -11.09 -12.43
N LEU A 187 7.06 -10.91 -13.47
CA LEU A 187 5.63 -10.62 -13.41
C LEU A 187 5.31 -9.40 -12.54
N THR A 188 6.01 -8.31 -12.83
CA THR A 188 6.00 -7.03 -12.08
C THR A 188 5.09 -5.97 -12.69
N VAL A 189 4.75 -6.07 -13.97
CA VAL A 189 4.02 -5.04 -14.73
C VAL A 189 2.62 -5.56 -15.03
N VAL A 190 1.62 -4.79 -14.62
CA VAL A 190 0.22 -4.98 -15.05
C VAL A 190 0.00 -4.34 -16.40
N ASN A 191 0.37 -3.07 -16.53
CA ASN A 191 0.19 -2.27 -17.74
C ASN A 191 1.38 -1.33 -17.94
N PHE A 192 1.92 -1.27 -19.15
CA PHE A 192 2.84 -0.21 -19.54
C PHE A 192 2.07 1.08 -19.83
N THR A 193 2.68 2.23 -19.54
CA THR A 193 2.08 3.55 -19.81
C THR A 193 2.88 4.30 -20.85
N GLU A 194 3.40 3.60 -21.86
CA GLU A 194 4.41 4.11 -22.80
C GLU A 194 4.04 5.44 -23.45
N GLU A 195 2.83 5.57 -24.01
CA GLU A 195 2.41 6.82 -24.66
C GLU A 195 2.41 7.99 -23.67
N LEU A 196 1.82 7.79 -22.48
CA LEU A 196 1.81 8.78 -21.40
C LEU A 196 3.24 9.10 -20.93
N ALA A 197 4.08 8.08 -20.78
CA ALA A 197 5.46 8.21 -20.33
C ALA A 197 6.28 9.06 -21.29
N GLN A 198 6.18 8.80 -22.60
CA GLN A 198 6.89 9.56 -23.62
C GLN A 198 6.40 11.01 -23.69
N GLN A 199 5.09 11.24 -23.54
CA GLN A 199 4.54 12.60 -23.47
C GLN A 199 5.05 13.38 -22.24
N GLN A 200 5.06 12.74 -21.06
CA GLN A 200 5.57 13.35 -19.83
C GLN A 200 7.07 13.61 -19.91
N ALA A 201 7.84 12.66 -20.46
CA ALA A 201 9.28 12.78 -20.63
C ALA A 201 9.66 13.89 -21.61
N LEU A 202 8.96 14.00 -22.75
CA LEU A 202 9.17 15.07 -23.71
C LEU A 202 8.86 16.45 -23.09
N ARG A 203 7.79 16.54 -22.31
CA ARG A 203 7.45 17.77 -21.57
C ARG A 203 8.56 18.14 -20.57
N ALA A 204 9.09 17.16 -19.84
CA ALA A 204 10.19 17.39 -18.90
C ALA A 204 11.45 17.89 -19.62
N ASP A 205 11.82 17.30 -20.75
CA ASP A 205 12.96 17.75 -21.55
C ASP A 205 12.78 19.18 -22.08
N GLN A 206 11.57 19.53 -22.56
CA GLN A 206 11.23 20.88 -23.00
C GLN A 206 11.31 21.89 -21.86
N GLU A 207 10.77 21.56 -20.70
CA GLU A 207 10.80 22.43 -19.53
C GLU A 207 12.21 22.69 -19.03
N LEU A 208 13.05 21.65 -18.96
CA LEU A 208 14.47 21.83 -18.61
C LEU A 208 15.20 22.71 -19.63
N ALA A 209 14.94 22.54 -20.93
CA ALA A 209 15.51 23.39 -21.98
C ALA A 209 15.06 24.87 -21.87
N GLU A 210 13.85 25.11 -21.37
CA GLU A 210 13.30 26.44 -21.07
C GLU A 210 13.75 26.99 -19.69
N GLY A 211 14.57 26.25 -18.94
CA GLY A 211 15.03 26.64 -17.60
C GLY A 211 14.00 26.42 -16.48
N LYS A 212 12.92 25.68 -16.74
CA LYS A 212 11.88 25.31 -15.76
C LYS A 212 12.22 23.99 -15.09
N ASP A 213 12.96 24.05 -14.00
CA ASP A 213 13.25 22.89 -13.15
C ASP A 213 12.18 22.75 -12.04
N ARG A 214 11.51 21.60 -11.97
CA ARG A 214 10.46 21.30 -10.96
C ARG A 214 11.01 20.61 -9.72
N GLY A 215 12.33 20.45 -9.64
CA GLY A 215 13.02 19.85 -8.50
C GLY A 215 13.43 18.39 -8.75
N PRO A 216 13.76 17.64 -7.68
CA PRO A 216 14.51 16.38 -7.78
C PRO A 216 13.86 15.29 -8.62
N LEU A 217 12.53 15.27 -8.74
CA LEU A 217 11.78 14.25 -9.50
C LEU A 217 11.53 14.63 -10.96
N HIS A 218 11.92 15.83 -11.39
CA HIS A 218 11.69 16.31 -12.75
C HIS A 218 12.36 15.38 -13.78
N GLY A 219 11.55 14.77 -14.65
CA GLY A 219 11.99 13.85 -15.69
C GLY A 219 12.34 12.44 -15.22
N ILE A 220 12.11 12.10 -13.94
CA ILE A 220 12.49 10.81 -13.36
C ILE A 220 11.38 9.75 -13.56
N PRO A 221 11.69 8.58 -14.15
CA PRO A 221 10.72 7.48 -14.30
C PRO A 221 10.28 6.88 -12.97
N TRP A 222 9.01 6.46 -12.88
CA TRP A 222 8.46 5.78 -11.69
C TRP A 222 7.36 4.77 -12.03
N GLY A 223 7.14 3.84 -11.09
CA GLY A 223 6.08 2.83 -11.19
C GLY A 223 4.97 2.99 -10.15
N ALA A 224 3.71 2.87 -10.57
CA ALA A 224 2.55 2.97 -9.70
C ALA A 224 2.02 1.58 -9.33
N LYS A 225 1.87 1.22 -8.06
CA LYS A 225 1.06 0.02 -7.69
C LYS A 225 -0.31 0.11 -8.36
N ASP A 226 -0.79 -1.00 -8.93
CA ASP A 226 -2.03 -1.07 -9.72
C ASP A 226 -3.33 -1.00 -8.89
N LEU A 227 -3.32 -0.11 -7.90
CA LEU A 227 -4.49 0.41 -7.19
C LEU A 227 -4.57 1.94 -7.21
N ILE A 228 -3.57 2.61 -7.78
CA ILE A 228 -3.49 4.06 -7.89
C ILE A 228 -4.17 4.43 -9.22
N ALA A 229 -5.31 5.12 -9.17
CA ALA A 229 -6.02 5.52 -10.39
C ALA A 229 -5.21 6.56 -11.19
N VAL A 230 -5.07 6.31 -12.49
CA VAL A 230 -4.49 7.25 -13.45
C VAL A 230 -5.32 7.16 -14.73
N PRO A 231 -6.00 8.24 -15.17
CA PRO A 231 -6.85 8.22 -16.35
C PRO A 231 -6.10 7.78 -17.60
N GLY A 232 -6.80 7.08 -18.49
CA GLY A 232 -6.21 6.53 -19.72
C GLY A 232 -5.34 5.29 -19.51
N THR A 233 -5.22 4.79 -18.27
CA THR A 233 -4.53 3.53 -17.95
C THR A 233 -5.47 2.59 -17.20
N PRO A 234 -5.48 1.27 -17.48
CA PRO A 234 -6.24 0.35 -16.66
C PRO A 234 -5.74 0.36 -15.21
N THR A 235 -6.67 0.28 -14.26
CA THR A 235 -6.39 0.16 -12.82
C THR A 235 -7.20 -1.01 -12.30
N THR A 236 -6.56 -2.16 -12.17
CA THR A 236 -7.25 -3.47 -12.15
C THR A 236 -7.30 -4.12 -10.78
N TRP A 237 -6.58 -3.55 -9.81
CA TRP A 237 -6.49 -4.07 -8.44
C TRP A 237 -5.97 -5.52 -8.37
N GLY A 238 -5.32 -6.00 -9.44
CA GLY A 238 -4.79 -7.35 -9.56
C GLY A 238 -5.83 -8.46 -9.59
N ALA A 239 -7.13 -8.14 -9.61
CA ALA A 239 -8.22 -9.12 -9.53
C ALA A 239 -8.84 -9.40 -10.92
N PRO A 240 -9.13 -10.67 -11.26
CA PRO A 240 -9.64 -11.03 -12.60
C PRO A 240 -10.90 -10.27 -13.04
N GLN A 241 -11.78 -9.93 -12.10
CA GLN A 241 -13.05 -9.26 -12.37
C GLN A 241 -12.88 -7.79 -12.80
N PHE A 242 -11.74 -7.18 -12.45
CA PHE A 242 -11.44 -5.78 -12.72
C PHE A 242 -10.35 -5.62 -13.78
N ARG A 243 -9.99 -6.68 -14.52
CA ARG A 243 -8.91 -6.68 -15.51
C ARG A 243 -9.03 -5.57 -16.55
N GLU A 244 -10.25 -5.26 -16.97
CA GLU A 244 -10.55 -4.23 -17.97
C GLU A 244 -11.00 -2.90 -17.34
N GLN A 245 -10.87 -2.75 -16.01
CA GLN A 245 -11.32 -1.55 -15.31
C GLN A 245 -10.43 -0.35 -15.67
N VAL A 246 -11.08 0.72 -16.11
CA VAL A 246 -10.46 2.04 -16.32
C VAL A 246 -11.18 3.04 -15.43
N LEU A 247 -10.42 3.70 -14.55
CA LEU A 247 -10.94 4.74 -13.66
C LEU A 247 -10.66 6.12 -14.27
N HIS A 248 -11.63 7.02 -14.15
CA HIS A 248 -11.54 8.36 -14.73
C HIS A 248 -11.02 9.42 -13.75
N GLU A 249 -10.90 9.05 -12.47
CA GLU A 249 -10.31 9.90 -11.44
C GLU A 249 -8.78 9.79 -11.45
N THR A 250 -8.12 10.89 -11.09
CA THR A 250 -6.67 10.91 -10.87
C THR A 250 -6.42 10.79 -9.38
N ALA A 251 -5.65 9.78 -8.96
CA ALA A 251 -5.23 9.68 -7.58
C ALA A 251 -4.35 10.88 -7.20
N THR A 252 -4.58 11.45 -6.01
CA THR A 252 -3.84 12.65 -5.56
C THR A 252 -2.33 12.42 -5.56
N VAL A 253 -1.87 11.22 -5.19
CA VAL A 253 -0.45 10.86 -5.23
C VAL A 253 0.13 10.89 -6.65
N ALA A 254 -0.64 10.45 -7.66
CA ALA A 254 -0.21 10.49 -9.05
C ALA A 254 -0.19 11.93 -9.58
N ALA A 255 -1.20 12.74 -9.23
CA ALA A 255 -1.24 14.16 -9.58
C ALA A 255 -0.05 14.94 -9.00
N LYS A 256 0.31 14.70 -7.74
CA LYS A 256 1.49 15.33 -7.11
C LYS A 256 2.80 14.92 -7.78
N LEU A 257 2.94 13.66 -8.17
CA LEU A 257 4.12 13.18 -8.89
C LEU A 257 4.23 13.80 -10.30
N GLU A 258 3.11 13.90 -11.03
CA GLU A 258 3.09 14.62 -12.32
C GLU A 258 3.41 16.11 -12.14
N GLN A 259 2.91 16.75 -11.09
CA GLN A 259 3.24 18.14 -10.76
C GLN A 259 4.74 18.31 -10.47
N ALA A 260 5.37 17.35 -9.79
CA ALA A 260 6.82 17.32 -9.57
C ALA A 260 7.64 16.97 -10.83
N GLY A 261 6.98 16.69 -11.96
CA GLY A 261 7.60 16.35 -13.23
C GLY A 261 8.04 14.90 -13.37
N ALA A 262 7.62 14.00 -12.48
CA ALA A 262 7.94 12.58 -12.56
C ALA A 262 7.18 11.89 -13.72
N VAL A 263 7.81 10.89 -14.34
CA VAL A 263 7.31 10.20 -15.53
C VAL A 263 6.77 8.81 -15.18
N LEU A 264 5.46 8.58 -15.30
CA LEU A 264 4.87 7.28 -15.03
C LEU A 264 5.16 6.32 -16.17
N VAL A 265 5.90 5.23 -15.92
CA VAL A 265 6.27 4.24 -16.95
C VAL A 265 5.47 2.93 -16.90
N ALA A 266 4.92 2.58 -15.73
CA ALA A 266 4.15 1.35 -15.58
C ALA A 266 3.21 1.37 -14.38
N LYS A 267 2.09 0.66 -14.54
CA LYS A 267 1.28 0.11 -13.46
C LYS A 267 1.90 -1.21 -13.03
N LEU A 268 2.35 -1.29 -11.79
CA LEU A 268 3.06 -2.43 -11.22
C LEU A 268 2.11 -3.33 -10.46
N SER A 269 2.39 -4.63 -10.50
CA SER A 269 1.57 -5.68 -9.89
C SER A 269 1.41 -5.49 -8.38
N LEU A 270 0.30 -6.01 -7.89
CA LEU A 270 -0.02 -6.15 -6.49
C LEU A 270 -0.69 -7.48 -6.25
N GLY A 271 -0.61 -8.04 -5.05
CA GLY A 271 -1.52 -9.11 -4.67
C GLY A 271 -2.98 -8.67 -4.84
N ALA A 272 -3.82 -9.53 -5.40
CA ALA A 272 -5.20 -9.20 -5.76
C ALA A 272 -5.94 -8.57 -4.56
N LEU A 273 -6.59 -7.43 -4.81
CA LEU A 273 -7.28 -6.63 -3.78
C LEU A 273 -6.38 -6.30 -2.58
N ALA A 274 -5.11 -6.03 -2.88
CA ALA A 274 -4.07 -5.71 -1.91
C ALA A 274 -3.78 -6.84 -0.88
N MET A 275 -3.92 -8.11 -1.27
CA MET A 275 -3.61 -9.29 -0.45
C MET A 275 -2.54 -10.20 -1.08
N GLY A 276 -1.43 -10.46 -0.36
CA GLY A 276 -0.38 -11.38 -0.81
C GLY A 276 0.38 -10.88 -2.05
N ASP A 277 0.90 -11.79 -2.88
CA ASP A 277 1.72 -11.45 -4.06
C ASP A 277 1.26 -12.11 -5.36
N GLN A 278 0.05 -12.66 -5.36
CA GLN A 278 -0.60 -13.27 -6.52
C GLN A 278 -1.67 -12.34 -7.09
N TRP A 279 -1.65 -12.16 -8.40
CA TRP A 279 -2.63 -11.42 -9.19
C TRP A 279 -3.06 -12.25 -10.39
N TYR A 280 -4.01 -11.78 -11.19
CA TYR A 280 -4.48 -12.53 -12.36
C TYR A 280 -3.37 -12.85 -13.38
N GLY A 281 -2.24 -12.13 -13.36
CA GLY A 281 -1.07 -12.38 -14.19
C GLY A 281 -0.10 -13.44 -13.63
N GLY A 282 -0.34 -13.94 -12.42
CA GLY A 282 0.50 -14.93 -11.73
C GLY A 282 1.07 -14.41 -10.41
N GLN A 283 2.11 -15.07 -9.89
CA GLN A 283 2.83 -14.62 -8.69
C GLN A 283 3.99 -13.70 -9.09
N THR A 284 4.06 -12.50 -8.51
CA THR A 284 5.22 -11.62 -8.71
C THR A 284 6.46 -12.21 -8.03
N ARG A 285 7.48 -12.53 -8.82
CA ARG A 285 8.65 -13.31 -8.40
C ARG A 285 9.74 -12.42 -7.84
N ASN A 286 10.44 -12.92 -6.84
CA ASN A 286 11.52 -12.22 -6.17
C ASN A 286 12.75 -12.11 -7.10
N PRO A 287 13.31 -10.90 -7.32
CA PRO A 287 14.51 -10.72 -8.16
C PRO A 287 15.75 -11.48 -7.68
N TRP A 288 15.88 -11.76 -6.38
CA TRP A 288 17.01 -12.50 -5.80
C TRP A 288 16.86 -14.02 -5.95
N ASN A 289 15.62 -14.53 -6.02
CA ASN A 289 15.32 -15.93 -6.31
C ASN A 289 13.94 -16.04 -6.98
N ARG A 290 13.95 -16.33 -8.29
CA ARG A 290 12.75 -16.36 -9.13
C ARG A 290 11.82 -17.55 -8.87
N GLU A 291 12.24 -18.53 -8.07
CA GLU A 291 11.38 -19.63 -7.60
C GLU A 291 10.50 -19.21 -6.42
N GLN A 292 10.71 -17.99 -5.89
CA GLN A 292 10.01 -17.48 -4.74
C GLN A 292 9.19 -16.23 -5.05
N GLY A 293 8.14 -16.00 -4.25
CA GLY A 293 7.35 -14.78 -4.29
C GLY A 293 8.02 -13.56 -3.65
N SER A 294 7.56 -12.38 -4.04
CA SER A 294 8.06 -11.08 -3.57
C SER A 294 7.42 -10.60 -2.28
N SER A 295 6.51 -11.38 -1.67
CA SER A 295 5.61 -10.90 -0.61
C SER A 295 4.75 -9.73 -1.12
N GLY A 296 3.94 -9.13 -0.27
CA GLY A 296 3.09 -8.06 -0.73
C GLY A 296 2.24 -7.39 0.34
N SER A 297 1.24 -6.61 -0.06
CA SER A 297 0.72 -6.56 -1.44
C SER A 297 1.40 -5.65 -2.45
N SER A 298 2.36 -4.80 -2.07
CA SER A 298 3.13 -4.02 -3.05
C SER A 298 4.25 -4.86 -3.70
N ALA A 299 3.88 -6.01 -4.25
CA ALA A 299 4.80 -7.01 -4.79
C ALA A 299 5.59 -6.49 -6.00
N GLY A 300 4.88 -5.93 -6.99
CA GLY A 300 5.47 -5.31 -8.18
C GLY A 300 6.38 -4.13 -7.84
N PRO A 301 5.94 -3.13 -7.05
CA PRO A 301 6.80 -2.05 -6.56
C PRO A 301 8.10 -2.54 -5.90
N GLY A 302 8.02 -3.51 -4.98
CA GLY A 302 9.21 -4.04 -4.30
C GLY A 302 10.17 -4.74 -5.26
N ALA A 303 9.66 -5.62 -6.12
CA ALA A 303 10.47 -6.37 -7.06
C ALA A 303 11.05 -5.49 -8.19
N ALA A 304 10.27 -4.55 -8.74
CA ALA A 304 10.71 -3.68 -9.83
C ALA A 304 11.85 -2.74 -9.39
N VAL A 305 11.74 -2.17 -8.19
CA VAL A 305 12.80 -1.31 -7.62
C VAL A 305 14.05 -2.13 -7.31
N ALA A 306 13.90 -3.33 -6.73
CA ALA A 306 15.02 -4.22 -6.40
C ALA A 306 15.80 -4.65 -7.65
N ALA A 307 15.10 -4.96 -8.75
CA ALA A 307 15.70 -5.35 -10.03
C ALA A 307 16.23 -4.17 -10.86
N GLY A 308 16.13 -2.93 -10.36
CA GLY A 308 16.54 -1.73 -11.09
C GLY A 308 15.73 -1.51 -12.37
N LEU A 309 14.42 -1.82 -12.34
CA LEU A 309 13.49 -1.61 -13.46
C LEU A 309 12.81 -0.25 -13.40
N VAL A 310 12.74 0.34 -12.22
CA VAL A 310 12.38 1.75 -11.99
C VAL A 310 13.23 2.32 -10.86
N PRO A 311 13.59 3.62 -10.90
CA PRO A 311 14.30 4.29 -9.80
C PRO A 311 13.54 4.25 -8.47
N PHE A 312 12.22 4.48 -8.54
CA PHE A 312 11.32 4.38 -7.40
C PHE A 312 9.91 3.94 -7.84
N ALA A 313 9.13 3.50 -6.86
CA ALA A 313 7.73 3.16 -7.05
C ALA A 313 6.88 3.63 -5.87
N ILE A 314 5.57 3.75 -6.09
CA ILE A 314 4.60 3.99 -5.01
C ILE A 314 3.87 2.70 -4.68
N GLY A 315 3.91 2.31 -3.41
CA GLY A 315 3.14 1.20 -2.84
C GLY A 315 2.00 1.67 -1.94
N SER A 316 1.30 0.71 -1.37
CA SER A 316 0.32 0.95 -0.30
C SER A 316 0.45 -0.07 0.83
N GLU A 317 0.11 0.35 2.04
CA GLU A 317 0.14 -0.46 3.23
C GLU A 317 -1.09 -0.33 4.10
N THR A 318 -1.79 -1.44 4.29
CA THR A 318 -2.79 -1.66 5.34
C THR A 318 -2.09 -2.23 6.58
N MET A 319 -1.40 -3.36 6.39
CA MET A 319 -0.64 -4.08 7.42
C MET A 319 0.55 -4.78 6.76
N GLY A 320 1.71 -4.13 6.72
CA GLY A 320 2.95 -4.67 6.13
C GLY A 320 3.06 -4.61 4.61
N SER A 321 2.07 -4.13 3.85
CA SER A 321 2.10 -4.21 2.38
C SER A 321 3.12 -3.29 1.66
N ILE A 322 3.84 -2.42 2.36
CA ILE A 322 5.06 -1.74 1.89
C ILE A 322 6.29 -2.41 2.53
N ILE A 323 6.31 -2.55 3.86
CA ILE A 323 7.49 -3.01 4.59
C ILE A 323 7.84 -4.48 4.32
N SER A 324 6.83 -5.35 4.17
CA SER A 324 7.01 -6.78 3.91
C SER A 324 7.66 -7.04 2.54
N PRO A 325 7.15 -6.52 1.41
CA PRO A 325 7.85 -6.65 0.13
C PRO A 325 9.19 -5.90 0.11
N SER A 326 9.34 -4.78 0.81
CA SER A 326 10.63 -4.11 0.97
C SER A 326 11.69 -5.00 1.63
N ARG A 327 11.35 -5.64 2.76
CA ARG A 327 12.23 -6.58 3.46
C ARG A 327 12.53 -7.80 2.60
N ARG A 328 11.52 -8.32 1.89
CA ARG A 328 11.62 -9.52 1.05
C ARG A 328 12.49 -9.30 -0.19
N CYS A 329 12.39 -8.13 -0.81
CA CYS A 329 13.12 -7.77 -2.04
C CYS A 329 14.39 -6.95 -1.77
N GLY A 330 14.70 -6.59 -0.52
CA GLY A 330 15.93 -5.87 -0.18
C GLY A 330 15.94 -4.41 -0.65
N VAL A 331 14.83 -3.70 -0.50
CA VAL A 331 14.70 -2.27 -0.85
C VAL A 331 14.25 -1.46 0.35
N THR A 332 14.43 -0.14 0.28
CA THR A 332 13.87 0.77 1.27
C THR A 332 12.38 0.99 0.99
N GLY A 333 11.55 0.89 2.03
CA GLY A 333 10.14 1.24 1.97
C GLY A 333 9.77 2.17 3.10
N LEU A 334 9.18 3.31 2.78
CA LEU A 334 8.69 4.25 3.77
C LEU A 334 7.18 4.06 3.93
N ARG A 335 6.77 3.47 5.05
CA ARG A 335 5.37 3.48 5.50
C ARG A 335 5.12 4.75 6.31
N PRO A 336 4.46 5.78 5.75
CA PRO A 336 4.30 7.02 6.48
C PRO A 336 3.29 6.88 7.62
N THR A 337 3.25 7.90 8.47
CA THR A 337 2.15 8.09 9.43
C THR A 337 0.83 8.18 8.68
N PHE A 338 -0.24 7.61 9.26
CA PHE A 338 -1.58 7.69 8.67
C PHE A 338 -1.98 9.15 8.39
N GLY A 339 -2.59 9.40 7.23
CA GLY A 339 -2.99 10.73 6.79
C GLY A 339 -1.88 11.61 6.22
N ARG A 340 -0.60 11.22 6.29
CA ARG A 340 0.48 12.06 5.71
C ARG A 340 0.46 12.13 4.18
N VAL A 341 -0.08 11.12 3.51
CA VAL A 341 -0.26 11.06 2.06
C VAL A 341 -1.72 10.75 1.80
N SER A 342 -2.36 11.53 0.93
CA SER A 342 -3.74 11.31 0.53
C SER A 342 -3.94 9.93 -0.12
N ARG A 343 -5.10 9.35 0.15
CA ARG A 343 -5.55 8.07 -0.41
C ARG A 343 -6.64 8.25 -1.47
N ALA A 344 -7.03 9.49 -1.77
CA ALA A 344 -8.02 9.79 -2.79
C ALA A 344 -7.59 9.24 -4.16
N GLY A 345 -8.53 8.57 -4.85
CA GLY A 345 -8.30 7.86 -6.11
C GLY A 345 -7.44 6.59 -6.00
N CYS A 346 -7.18 6.08 -4.80
CA CYS A 346 -6.59 4.76 -4.59
C CYS A 346 -7.67 3.77 -4.12
N MET A 347 -7.55 2.49 -4.49
CA MET A 347 -8.41 1.44 -3.91
C MET A 347 -8.21 1.39 -2.40
N ALA A 348 -9.32 1.50 -1.65
CA ALA A 348 -9.32 1.30 -0.21
C ALA A 348 -9.48 -0.20 0.12
N LEU A 349 -8.56 -0.72 0.92
CA LEU A 349 -8.72 -2.00 1.62
C LEU A 349 -9.24 -1.77 3.04
N SER A 350 -8.66 -0.81 3.76
CA SER A 350 -9.07 -0.42 5.11
C SER A 350 -8.92 1.08 5.36
N TRP A 351 -10.05 1.75 5.54
CA TRP A 351 -10.16 3.20 5.70
C TRP A 351 -9.44 3.74 6.93
N SER A 352 -9.20 2.92 7.96
CA SER A 352 -8.50 3.31 9.19
C SER A 352 -7.02 2.90 9.20
N MET A 353 -6.57 2.12 8.21
CA MET A 353 -5.22 1.54 8.23
C MET A 353 -4.41 1.87 6.99
N ASP A 354 -5.03 2.06 5.84
CA ASP A 354 -4.32 2.25 4.57
C ASP A 354 -3.44 3.48 4.58
N LYS A 355 -2.24 3.34 4.01
CA LYS A 355 -1.21 4.37 3.86
C LYS A 355 -0.61 4.22 2.46
N ILE A 356 -0.38 5.31 1.75
CA ILE A 356 0.37 5.34 0.49
C ILE A 356 1.80 5.77 0.77
N GLY A 357 2.81 5.12 0.19
CA GLY A 357 4.20 5.43 0.50
C GLY A 357 5.20 4.99 -0.56
N PRO A 358 6.39 5.61 -0.60
CA PRO A 358 7.41 5.32 -1.58
C PRO A 358 8.22 4.07 -1.24
N MET A 359 8.68 3.41 -2.29
CA MET A 359 9.66 2.32 -2.27
C MET A 359 10.79 2.69 -3.24
N ALA A 360 12.02 2.66 -2.76
CA ALA A 360 13.22 3.00 -3.52
C ALA A 360 14.42 2.19 -3.01
N ARG A 361 15.55 2.20 -3.70
CA ARG A 361 16.74 1.50 -3.17
C ARG A 361 17.46 2.30 -2.09
N HIS A 362 17.44 3.62 -2.18
CA HIS A 362 18.08 4.49 -1.20
C HIS A 362 17.05 5.12 -0.26
N VAL A 363 17.43 5.31 1.01
CA VAL A 363 16.63 6.07 1.99
C VAL A 363 16.40 7.49 1.50
N ASP A 364 17.41 8.10 0.87
CA ASP A 364 17.31 9.44 0.33
C ASP A 364 16.23 9.58 -0.74
N ASP A 365 16.15 8.59 -1.63
CA ASP A 365 15.14 8.55 -2.69
C ASP A 365 13.73 8.45 -2.10
N CYS A 366 13.51 7.63 -1.06
CA CYS A 366 12.23 7.58 -0.34
C CYS A 366 11.89 8.93 0.31
N GLY A 367 12.88 9.63 0.87
CA GLY A 367 12.68 10.96 1.46
C GLY A 367 12.27 12.01 0.43
N LEU A 368 12.95 12.07 -0.72
CA LEU A 368 12.63 12.97 -1.85
C LEU A 368 11.22 12.71 -2.39
N VAL A 369 10.86 11.44 -2.59
CA VAL A 369 9.54 11.08 -3.10
C VAL A 369 8.46 11.39 -2.06
N PHE A 370 8.70 11.11 -0.78
CA PHE A 370 7.75 11.44 0.28
C PHE A 370 7.52 12.95 0.39
N HIS A 371 8.57 13.76 0.28
CA HIS A 371 8.47 15.22 0.23
C HIS A 371 7.52 15.69 -0.86
N ALA A 372 7.60 15.10 -2.06
CA ALA A 372 6.74 15.47 -3.18
C ALA A 372 5.26 15.08 -3.00
N ILE A 373 4.95 14.03 -2.23
CA ILE A 373 3.59 13.47 -2.17
C ILE A 373 2.83 13.77 -0.87
N HIS A 374 3.52 14.16 0.22
CA HIS A 374 2.86 14.39 1.50
C HIS A 374 1.99 15.66 1.52
N GLY A 375 1.15 15.77 2.54
CA GLY A 375 0.34 16.96 2.82
C GLY A 375 -1.16 16.71 2.71
N ALA A 376 -1.92 17.67 3.22
CA ALA A 376 -3.37 17.63 3.22
C ALA A 376 -3.95 17.65 1.79
N ASP A 377 -5.14 17.07 1.67
CA ASP A 377 -5.92 16.96 0.45
C ASP A 377 -7.41 17.04 0.80
N PRO A 378 -8.17 18.00 0.25
CA PRO A 378 -9.62 18.08 0.43
C PRO A 378 -10.38 16.81 0.04
N ALA A 379 -9.86 16.00 -0.91
CA ALA A 379 -10.49 14.76 -1.35
C ALA A 379 -10.27 13.58 -0.39
N ASP A 380 -9.31 13.69 0.55
CA ASP A 380 -9.13 12.75 1.66
C ASP A 380 -9.22 13.54 2.97
N PRO A 381 -10.39 13.63 3.61
CA PRO A 381 -10.55 14.43 4.81
C PRO A 381 -9.64 13.96 5.94
N THR A 382 -9.18 12.70 5.92
CA THR A 382 -8.26 12.15 6.93
C THR A 382 -6.80 12.56 6.73
N SER A 383 -6.49 13.13 5.57
CA SER A 383 -5.14 13.60 5.28
C SER A 383 -4.81 14.87 6.08
N VAL A 384 -3.55 15.00 6.45
CA VAL A 384 -3.05 16.10 7.28
C VAL A 384 -1.74 16.62 6.73
N ASP A 385 -1.59 17.94 6.77
CA ASP A 385 -0.32 18.58 6.48
C ASP A 385 0.49 18.78 7.75
N ARG A 386 1.78 18.46 7.68
CA ARG A 386 2.68 18.32 8.81
C ARG A 386 4.08 18.58 8.29
N TRP A 387 4.92 19.24 9.07
CA TRP A 387 6.26 19.58 8.61
C TRP A 387 7.03 18.33 8.17
N PHE A 388 7.75 18.43 7.05
CA PHE A 388 8.73 17.47 6.58
C PHE A 388 9.62 18.09 5.51
N GLU A 389 10.93 17.96 5.69
CA GLU A 389 11.95 18.35 4.72
C GLU A 389 12.94 17.19 4.55
N TRP A 390 13.49 17.04 3.35
CA TRP A 390 14.52 16.04 3.06
C TRP A 390 15.41 16.52 1.89
N PRO A 391 16.74 16.28 1.91
CA PRO A 391 17.50 15.64 2.97
C PRO A 391 17.77 16.58 4.16
N VAL A 392 17.84 16.02 5.37
CA VAL A 392 18.14 16.75 6.60
C VAL A 392 19.33 16.11 7.30
N LYS A 393 20.25 16.93 7.82
CA LYS A 393 21.35 16.44 8.67
C LYS A 393 20.88 16.41 10.12
N ALA A 394 21.10 15.28 10.79
CA ALA A 394 20.71 15.06 12.17
C ALA A 394 21.92 14.57 13.00
N GLU A 395 22.10 15.12 14.19
CA GLU A 395 23.06 14.61 15.16
C GLU A 395 22.49 13.36 15.84
N LEU A 396 23.00 12.19 15.45
CA LEU A 396 22.50 10.90 15.94
C LEU A 396 22.83 10.64 17.42
N SER A 397 23.80 11.36 17.99
CA SER A 397 24.16 11.30 19.42
C SER A 397 23.00 11.65 20.36
N ASN A 398 22.07 12.50 19.91
CA ASN A 398 20.90 12.91 20.68
C ASN A 398 19.68 12.00 20.45
N VAL A 399 19.80 10.97 19.61
CA VAL A 399 18.70 10.06 19.26
C VAL A 399 18.65 8.89 20.23
N ARG A 400 17.45 8.61 20.74
CA ARG A 400 17.14 7.44 21.57
C ARG A 400 16.32 6.45 20.74
N VAL A 401 16.76 5.19 20.65
CA VAL A 401 16.04 4.12 19.94
C VAL A 401 15.61 3.06 20.92
N GLY A 402 14.29 2.85 21.02
CA GLY A 402 13.72 1.74 21.77
C GLY A 402 13.87 0.43 20.98
N PHE A 403 14.37 -0.64 21.60
CA PHE A 403 14.34 -1.99 21.02
C PHE A 403 13.48 -2.91 21.88
N VAL A 404 12.63 -3.70 21.22
CA VAL A 404 11.67 -4.57 21.91
C VAL A 404 12.38 -5.79 22.48
N THR A 405 12.19 -6.08 23.76
CA THR A 405 12.88 -7.19 24.47
C THR A 405 12.07 -8.48 24.56
N SER A 406 10.88 -8.53 23.94
CA SER A 406 10.01 -9.72 23.98
C SER A 406 10.58 -10.90 23.16
N ALA A 407 11.54 -10.66 22.28
CA ALA A 407 12.26 -11.66 21.52
C ALA A 407 13.75 -11.29 21.40
N PRO A 408 14.65 -12.27 21.26
CA PRO A 408 16.06 -12.00 20.99
C PRO A 408 16.20 -11.30 19.62
N MET A 409 17.19 -10.42 19.52
CA MET A 409 17.54 -9.81 18.23
C MET A 409 18.00 -10.89 17.26
N THR A 410 17.63 -10.72 15.99
CA THR A 410 18.19 -11.49 14.89
C THR A 410 19.59 -10.97 14.54
N PRO A 411 20.45 -11.76 13.86
CA PRO A 411 21.79 -11.30 13.49
C PRO A 411 21.84 -9.99 12.68
N PRO A 412 20.90 -9.70 11.76
CA PRO A 412 20.81 -8.38 11.14
C PRO A 412 20.50 -7.24 12.12
N GLU A 413 19.64 -7.47 13.10
CA GLU A 413 19.27 -6.48 14.12
C GLU A 413 20.43 -6.21 15.08
N GLU A 414 21.20 -7.24 15.45
CA GLU A 414 22.43 -7.08 16.24
C GLU A 414 23.46 -6.20 15.52
N ARG A 415 23.72 -6.46 14.23
CA ARG A 415 24.61 -5.63 13.42
C ARG A 415 24.10 -4.20 13.29
N ALA A 416 22.79 -4.00 13.10
CA ALA A 416 22.21 -2.67 13.06
C ALA A 416 22.37 -1.94 14.40
N ALA A 417 22.15 -2.64 15.53
CA ALA A 417 22.35 -2.09 16.86
C ALA A 417 23.81 -1.69 17.12
N GLU A 418 24.78 -2.49 16.67
CA GLU A 418 26.21 -2.13 16.73
C GLU A 418 26.55 -0.87 15.93
N ILE A 419 26.03 -0.76 14.70
CA ILE A 419 26.22 0.44 13.86
C ILE A 419 25.59 1.66 14.54
N LEU A 420 24.37 1.55 15.05
CA LEU A 420 23.69 2.64 15.76
C LEU A 420 24.49 3.11 16.98
N ARG A 421 25.03 2.18 17.78
CA ARG A 421 25.92 2.53 18.92
C ARG A 421 27.18 3.26 18.46
N LYS A 422 27.82 2.82 17.36
CA LYS A 422 29.00 3.49 16.78
C LYS A 422 28.69 4.90 16.28
N LEU A 423 27.44 5.14 15.84
CA LEU A 423 26.94 6.46 15.43
C LEU A 423 26.50 7.34 16.62
N GLY A 424 26.65 6.88 17.86
CA GLY A 424 26.31 7.63 19.08
C GLY A 424 24.86 7.49 19.54
N VAL A 425 24.05 6.66 18.88
CA VAL A 425 22.63 6.47 19.25
C VAL A 425 22.51 5.74 20.59
N THR A 426 21.64 6.23 21.46
CA THR A 426 21.33 5.57 22.73
C THR A 426 20.25 4.51 22.53
N LEU A 427 20.60 3.23 22.67
CA LEU A 427 19.65 2.11 22.60
C LEU A 427 19.01 1.83 23.95
N ILE A 428 17.69 1.69 23.98
CA ILE A 428 16.90 1.54 25.21
C ILE A 428 16.03 0.29 25.11
N PRO A 429 16.13 -0.66 26.06
CA PRO A 429 15.22 -1.80 26.09
C PRO A 429 13.79 -1.32 26.38
N VAL A 430 12.83 -1.80 25.60
CA VAL A 430 11.40 -1.49 25.75
C VAL A 430 10.60 -2.79 25.80
N GLN A 431 9.68 -2.88 26.75
CA GLN A 431 8.67 -3.92 26.78
C GLN A 431 7.37 -3.32 26.23
N LEU A 432 6.85 -3.90 25.15
CA LEU A 432 5.52 -3.55 24.68
C LEU A 432 4.49 -4.19 25.64
N PRO A 433 3.34 -3.54 25.87
CA PRO A 433 2.22 -4.19 26.55
C PRO A 433 1.96 -5.54 25.87
N SER A 434 1.69 -6.59 26.65
CA SER A 434 1.12 -7.80 26.06
C SER A 434 -0.09 -7.39 25.24
N GLU A 435 -0.19 -7.83 23.98
CA GLU A 435 -1.48 -7.76 23.30
C GLU A 435 -2.52 -8.29 24.29
N PRO A 436 -3.68 -7.62 24.46
CA PRO A 436 -4.75 -8.27 25.18
C PRO A 436 -4.91 -9.64 24.52
N SER A 437 -4.60 -10.71 25.25
CA SER A 437 -4.91 -12.05 24.80
C SER A 437 -6.35 -12.00 24.31
N PRO A 438 -6.69 -12.59 23.17
CA PRO A 438 -8.09 -12.85 22.87
C PRO A 438 -8.59 -13.77 23.99
N SER A 439 -9.11 -13.16 25.05
CA SER A 439 -9.81 -13.80 26.15
C SER A 439 -11.15 -14.29 25.66
#